data_AF-A0A956H295-F1
#
_entry.id   AF-A0A956H295-F1
#
_cell.length_a   1.000
_cell.length_b   1.000
_cell.length_c   1.000
_cell.angle_alpha   90.00
_cell.angle_beta   90.00
_cell.angle_gamma   90.00
#
_symmetry.space_group_name_H-M   'P 1'
#
loop_
_entity.id
_entity.type
_entity.pdbx_description
1 polymer ?
#
loop_
_entity_poly.entity_id
_entity_poly.type
_entity_poly.pdbx_seq_one_letter_code
_entity_poly.pdbx_strand_id
1 'polypeptide(L)'
;RLRCWPSEGTHFGAPVFGPAWPVDTLLGAPANYGSLRMADIDGDGRSDACMIELEGFRCYASEGSGFSSLAIAVAWDADEDLSQTAAWSTLRLADLSGDGRADACLRGQAGYLCAVADGAGFGAPQLVAELSDAAGWSDPTNYLTIRTGDIDLDGQDETCARADDGMRCWTWDGLEPTQLEGPAWTDAQGWPAPSFMHSIRLVDATGDGRADLCGRGSQGWRCIPSQGHAFSGQFTLGALTDADGADAPSVYGTILSGGRSCGTAFAPACTFLEEDDPGETSTGTAGDETTGGETGTGTDETADPSESGDDTYAAGDHDPSGGCACRADPLDRRWSGMGTLLLVALGWRRRRQRGSVRESDVNGA
;
A
#
# COMPACT_ATOMS: atom_id res chain seq x y z
N ARG A 1 22.34 6.81 9.70
CA ARG A 1 22.05 5.60 8.89
C ARG A 1 20.70 5.07 9.32
N LEU A 2 19.86 4.67 8.36
CA LEU A 2 18.64 3.94 8.62
C LEU A 2 18.96 2.68 9.46
N ARG A 3 18.09 2.34 10.40
CA ARG A 3 18.15 1.09 11.16
C ARG A 3 16.79 0.44 11.01
N CYS A 4 16.79 -0.79 10.52
CA CYS A 4 15.58 -1.59 10.42
C CYS A 4 15.66 -2.70 11.46
N TRP A 5 14.58 -2.90 12.19
CA TRP A 5 14.47 -3.97 13.16
C TRP A 5 13.56 -5.04 12.55
N PRO A 6 14.11 -6.20 12.13
CA PRO A 6 13.31 -7.27 11.57
C PRO A 6 12.35 -7.80 12.63
N SER A 7 11.12 -8.11 12.21
CA SER A 7 10.11 -8.69 13.09
C SER A 7 10.30 -10.19 13.15
N GLU A 8 10.52 -10.74 14.34
CA GLU A 8 10.57 -12.19 14.57
C GLU A 8 9.20 -12.72 15.04
N GLY A 9 8.13 -11.97 14.74
CA GLY A 9 6.74 -12.25 15.11
C GLY A 9 6.38 -11.89 16.55
N THR A 10 7.21 -12.29 17.52
CA THR A 10 6.98 -12.02 18.96
C THR A 10 7.80 -10.87 19.52
N HIS A 11 8.87 -10.51 18.83
CA HIS A 11 9.79 -9.45 19.21
C HIS A 11 10.52 -8.93 17.97
N PHE A 12 11.34 -7.91 18.17
CA PHE A 12 12.22 -7.40 17.12
C PHE A 12 13.63 -7.95 17.31
N GLY A 13 14.21 -8.45 16.22
CA GLY A 13 15.57 -8.94 16.19
C GLY A 13 16.62 -7.84 16.30
N ALA A 14 17.89 -8.22 16.14
CA ALA A 14 18.99 -7.27 16.06
C ALA A 14 18.81 -6.32 14.86
N PRO A 15 19.16 -5.02 14.98
CA PRO A 15 18.97 -4.09 13.90
C PRO A 15 19.88 -4.42 12.71
N VAL A 16 19.31 -4.46 11.51
CA VAL A 16 20.06 -4.38 10.26
C VAL A 16 20.31 -2.92 9.91
N PHE A 17 21.49 -2.63 9.38
CA PHE A 17 21.85 -1.28 9.00
C PHE A 17 21.47 -1.03 7.55
N GLY A 18 20.70 0.04 7.34
CA GLY A 18 20.36 0.53 6.01
C GLY A 18 21.55 1.16 5.29
N PRO A 19 21.31 1.62 4.04
CA PRO A 19 22.32 2.27 3.23
C PRO A 19 23.04 3.40 3.96
N ALA A 20 24.34 3.55 3.69
CA ALA A 20 25.19 4.55 4.31
C ALA A 20 24.99 5.94 3.68
N TRP A 21 23.81 6.52 3.84
CA TRP A 21 23.52 7.87 3.36
C TRP A 21 24.38 8.92 4.08
N PRO A 22 25.04 9.83 3.34
CA PRO A 22 25.87 10.86 3.94
C PRO A 22 25.00 11.87 4.70
N VAL A 23 25.01 11.76 6.03
CA VAL A 23 24.09 12.50 6.92
C VAL A 23 24.29 14.03 6.86
N ASP A 24 25.51 14.50 6.61
CA ASP A 24 25.87 15.92 6.64
C ASP A 24 25.50 16.67 5.34
N THR A 25 25.27 15.95 4.24
CA THR A 25 24.91 16.55 2.94
C THR A 25 23.51 16.18 2.49
N LEU A 26 23.00 15.00 2.90
CA LEU A 26 21.72 14.49 2.43
C LEU A 26 20.59 14.66 3.45
N LEU A 27 20.78 14.39 4.74
CA LEU A 27 19.67 14.48 5.72
C LEU A 27 19.40 15.90 6.23
N GLY A 28 20.11 16.91 5.71
CA GLY A 28 19.91 18.32 6.07
C GLY A 28 18.70 18.99 5.43
N ALA A 29 18.04 18.34 4.46
CA ALA A 29 16.90 18.90 3.72
C ALA A 29 15.62 18.04 3.85
N PRO A 30 14.44 18.65 4.06
CA PRO A 30 13.16 17.93 4.16
C PRO A 30 12.85 16.98 3.01
N ALA A 31 13.19 17.36 1.78
CA ALA A 31 12.96 16.54 0.59
C ALA A 31 13.64 15.16 0.68
N ASN A 32 14.77 15.06 1.39
CA ASN A 32 15.56 13.85 1.44
C ASN A 32 15.04 12.92 2.54
N TYR A 33 14.91 13.36 3.80
CA TYR A 33 14.36 12.48 4.84
C TYR A 33 12.85 12.25 4.72
N GLY A 34 12.10 13.21 4.15
CA GLY A 34 10.66 13.10 3.91
C GLY A 34 10.27 12.21 2.73
N SER A 35 11.22 11.89 1.85
CA SER A 35 11.03 10.99 0.70
C SER A 35 11.41 9.54 0.98
N LEU A 36 11.90 9.19 2.18
CA LEU A 36 12.16 7.80 2.53
C LEU A 36 10.87 6.97 2.40
N ARG A 37 10.92 5.94 1.58
CA ARG A 37 9.87 4.93 1.39
C ARG A 37 10.50 3.55 1.45
N MET A 38 9.68 2.55 1.80
CA MET A 38 10.09 1.16 1.74
C MET A 38 8.99 0.35 1.07
N ALA A 39 9.37 -0.53 0.16
CA ALA A 39 8.51 -1.49 -0.53
C ALA A 39 9.39 -2.51 -1.28
N ASP A 40 8.82 -3.65 -1.65
CA ASP A 40 9.48 -4.67 -2.47
C ASP A 40 9.50 -4.24 -3.95
N ILE A 41 10.65 -3.78 -4.45
CA ILE A 41 10.79 -3.30 -5.83
C ILE A 41 11.37 -4.37 -6.77
N ASP A 42 11.96 -5.44 -6.24
CA ASP A 42 12.57 -6.51 -7.05
C ASP A 42 11.76 -7.81 -7.08
N GLY A 43 10.73 -7.91 -6.24
CA GLY A 43 9.78 -9.01 -6.16
C GLY A 43 10.26 -10.18 -5.31
N ASP A 44 11.29 -10.00 -4.48
CA ASP A 44 11.86 -11.04 -3.63
C ASP A 44 11.12 -11.22 -2.29
N GLY A 45 10.10 -10.39 -2.04
CA GLY A 45 9.27 -10.38 -0.84
C GLY A 45 9.83 -9.56 0.32
N ARG A 46 10.96 -8.87 0.16
CA ARG A 46 11.55 -8.00 1.20
C ARG A 46 11.33 -6.52 0.87
N SER A 47 11.11 -5.72 1.91
CA SER A 47 11.04 -4.26 1.75
C SER A 47 12.42 -3.65 1.46
N ASP A 48 12.55 -3.05 0.29
CA ASP A 48 13.70 -2.26 -0.14
C ASP A 48 13.61 -0.83 0.41
N ALA A 49 14.72 -0.11 0.43
CA ALA A 49 14.77 1.26 0.94
C ALA A 49 15.00 2.26 -0.19
N CYS A 50 14.08 3.18 -0.40
CA CYS A 50 14.18 4.19 -1.44
C CYS A 50 14.07 5.62 -0.89
N MET A 51 14.84 6.55 -1.44
CA MET A 51 14.74 7.97 -1.12
C MET A 51 15.23 8.86 -2.27
N ILE A 52 14.89 10.14 -2.22
CA ILE A 52 15.48 11.14 -3.11
C ILE A 52 16.87 11.51 -2.59
N GLU A 53 17.85 11.40 -3.48
CA GLU A 53 19.23 11.78 -3.27
C GLU A 53 19.67 12.93 -4.19
N LEU A 54 20.92 13.40 -4.02
CA LEU A 54 21.48 14.48 -4.85
C LEU A 54 21.43 14.19 -6.35
N GLU A 55 21.46 12.91 -6.75
CA GLU A 55 21.43 12.52 -8.18
C GLU A 55 20.10 11.85 -8.56
N GLY A 56 19.04 12.04 -7.76
CA GLY A 56 17.68 11.60 -8.09
C GLY A 56 17.10 10.57 -7.12
N PHE A 57 15.94 10.01 -7.47
CA PHE A 57 15.29 8.97 -6.68
C PHE A 57 16.02 7.62 -6.83
N ARG A 58 16.43 7.05 -5.70
CA ARG A 58 17.23 5.84 -5.63
C ARG A 58 16.67 4.84 -4.66
N CYS A 59 16.73 3.57 -5.03
CA CYS A 59 16.34 2.41 -4.25
C CYS A 59 17.52 1.50 -3.99
N TYR A 60 17.55 0.90 -2.81
CA TYR A 60 18.56 -0.05 -2.37
C TYR A 60 17.84 -1.34 -1.98
N ALA A 61 18.12 -2.42 -2.72
CA ALA A 61 17.51 -3.72 -2.49
C ALA A 61 17.92 -4.30 -1.13
N SER A 62 17.00 -4.98 -0.45
CA SER A 62 17.21 -5.67 0.81
C SER A 62 17.84 -7.05 0.57
N GLU A 63 18.98 -7.29 1.22
CA GLU A 63 19.67 -8.59 1.15
C GLU A 63 19.37 -9.46 2.39
N GLY A 64 18.36 -9.07 3.19
CA GLY A 64 17.96 -9.70 4.45
C GLY A 64 18.91 -9.43 5.64
N SER A 65 20.22 -9.40 5.40
CA SER A 65 21.24 -9.04 6.40
C SER A 65 21.68 -7.57 6.35
N GLY A 66 21.16 -6.82 5.38
CA GLY A 66 21.53 -5.45 5.06
C GLY A 66 20.89 -5.02 3.76
N PHE A 67 21.48 -4.01 3.12
CA PHE A 67 21.01 -3.48 1.84
C PHE A 67 22.16 -3.43 0.85
N SER A 68 21.85 -3.63 -0.42
CA SER A 68 22.79 -3.50 -1.53
C SER A 68 23.53 -2.18 -1.48
N SER A 69 24.80 -2.19 -1.91
CA SER A 69 25.59 -0.96 -2.11
C SER A 69 25.32 -0.29 -3.46
N LEU A 70 24.74 -1.02 -4.41
CA LEU A 70 24.34 -0.50 -5.71
C LEU A 70 22.90 -0.03 -5.64
N ALA A 71 22.69 1.24 -5.95
CA ALA A 71 21.36 1.79 -6.05
C ALA A 71 20.75 1.54 -7.44
N ILE A 72 19.46 1.23 -7.42
CA ILE A 72 18.60 1.26 -8.60
C ILE A 72 18.04 2.68 -8.71
N ALA A 73 18.25 3.34 -9.85
CA ALA A 73 17.83 4.72 -10.07
C ALA A 73 16.58 4.78 -10.96
N VAL A 74 15.70 5.73 -10.66
CA VAL A 74 14.57 6.07 -11.54
C VAL A 74 14.92 7.27 -12.40
N ALA A 75 14.77 7.12 -13.72
CA ALA A 75 15.01 8.18 -14.69
C ALA A 75 13.74 9.03 -14.89
N TRP A 76 13.55 10.02 -14.02
CA TRP A 76 12.53 11.06 -14.20
C TRP A 76 12.93 12.04 -15.31
N ASP A 77 11.96 12.78 -15.86
CA ASP A 77 12.24 13.86 -16.80
C ASP A 77 13.14 14.92 -16.12
N ALA A 78 14.06 15.50 -16.89
CA ALA A 78 15.01 16.50 -16.39
C ALA A 78 14.31 17.79 -15.93
N ASP A 79 13.09 18.05 -16.42
CA ASP A 79 12.27 19.19 -16.02
C ASP A 79 11.54 18.94 -14.67
N GLU A 80 11.59 17.72 -14.12
CA GLU A 80 11.01 17.40 -12.81
C GLU A 80 11.96 17.77 -11.67
N ASP A 81 11.59 18.81 -10.91
CA ASP A 81 12.31 19.22 -9.71
C ASP A 81 11.86 18.41 -8.49
N LEU A 82 12.58 17.31 -8.24
CA LEU A 82 12.32 16.40 -7.10
C LEU A 82 12.51 17.07 -5.73
N SER A 83 13.13 18.25 -5.66
CA SER A 83 13.28 18.98 -4.39
C SER A 83 12.00 19.67 -3.94
N GLN A 84 11.03 19.83 -4.85
CA GLN A 84 9.76 20.49 -4.55
C GLN A 84 8.86 19.62 -3.69
N THR A 85 8.17 20.25 -2.73
CA THR A 85 7.20 19.57 -1.84
C THR A 85 6.15 18.80 -2.63
N ALA A 86 5.68 19.33 -3.75
CA ALA A 86 4.70 18.65 -4.61
C ALA A 86 5.22 17.32 -5.18
N ALA A 87 6.53 17.15 -5.37
CA ALA A 87 7.13 15.90 -5.84
C ALA A 87 7.40 14.94 -4.68
N TRP A 88 8.24 15.31 -3.71
CA TRP A 88 8.68 14.36 -2.69
C TRP A 88 7.58 13.95 -1.68
N SER A 89 6.58 14.80 -1.44
CA SER A 89 5.46 14.44 -0.54
C SER A 89 4.45 13.50 -1.19
N THR A 90 4.40 13.48 -2.52
CA THR A 90 3.51 12.63 -3.33
C THR A 90 4.17 11.33 -3.78
N LEU A 91 5.47 11.18 -3.52
CA LEU A 91 6.20 9.94 -3.76
C LEU A 91 5.50 8.76 -3.05
N ARG A 92 5.16 7.73 -3.84
CA ARG A 92 4.63 6.44 -3.42
C ARG A 92 5.43 5.31 -4.08
N LEU A 93 5.47 4.19 -3.38
CA LEU A 93 5.86 2.90 -3.93
C LEU A 93 4.60 2.03 -3.86
N ALA A 94 4.03 1.64 -5.00
CA ALA A 94 2.75 0.94 -5.10
C ALA A 94 2.73 0.06 -6.36
N ASP A 95 2.00 -1.05 -6.34
CA ASP A 95 1.95 -2.01 -7.45
C ASP A 95 0.85 -1.62 -8.43
N LEU A 96 1.11 -0.64 -9.31
CA LEU A 96 0.11 -0.19 -10.30
C LEU A 96 0.08 -1.10 -11.54
N SER A 97 1.14 -1.89 -11.75
CA SER A 97 1.24 -2.83 -12.86
C SER A 97 0.65 -4.22 -12.56
N GLY A 98 0.40 -4.54 -11.28
CA GLY A 98 -0.18 -5.80 -10.81
C GLY A 98 0.78 -6.98 -10.91
N ASP A 99 2.08 -6.72 -10.98
CA ASP A 99 3.10 -7.77 -11.12
C ASP A 99 3.71 -8.21 -9.78
N GLY A 100 3.28 -7.58 -8.69
CA GLY A 100 3.73 -7.85 -7.34
C GLY A 100 4.97 -7.10 -6.93
N ARG A 101 5.49 -6.19 -7.77
CA ARG A 101 6.58 -5.27 -7.43
C ARG A 101 6.03 -3.86 -7.25
N ALA A 102 6.68 -3.10 -6.39
CA ALA A 102 6.29 -1.72 -6.16
C ALA A 102 6.89 -0.79 -7.23
N ASP A 103 6.01 -0.10 -7.94
CA ASP A 103 6.34 0.92 -8.93
C ASP A 103 6.64 2.26 -8.24
N ALA A 104 7.55 3.04 -8.82
CA ALA A 104 7.95 4.33 -8.29
C ALA A 104 7.08 5.44 -8.86
N CYS A 105 6.27 6.08 -8.03
CA CYS A 105 5.28 7.05 -8.48
C CYS A 105 5.44 8.40 -7.78
N LEU A 106 5.36 9.50 -8.53
CA LEU A 106 5.29 10.85 -7.97
C LEU A 106 4.43 11.76 -8.84
N ARG A 107 3.98 12.86 -8.25
CA ARG A 107 3.35 13.94 -9.00
C ARG A 107 4.44 14.86 -9.57
N GLY A 108 4.46 14.95 -10.90
CA GLY A 108 5.26 15.90 -11.66
C GLY A 108 4.40 16.93 -12.37
N GLN A 109 5.00 17.86 -13.11
CA GLN A 109 4.26 18.95 -13.79
C GLN A 109 3.19 18.43 -14.75
N ALA A 110 3.48 17.30 -15.42
CA ALA A 110 2.63 16.68 -16.43
C ALA A 110 1.51 15.80 -15.86
N GLY A 111 1.57 15.38 -14.59
CA GLY A 111 0.59 14.46 -14.01
C GLY A 111 1.13 13.64 -12.84
N TYR A 112 0.40 12.57 -12.48
CA TYR A 112 0.95 11.51 -11.63
C TYR A 112 1.63 10.49 -12.53
N LEU A 113 2.95 10.37 -12.36
CA LEU A 113 3.81 9.57 -13.21
C LEU A 113 4.36 8.40 -12.42
N CYS A 114 4.32 7.21 -12.99
CA CYS A 114 4.88 6.00 -12.39
C CYS A 114 5.89 5.34 -13.32
N ALA A 115 7.06 5.02 -12.78
CA ALA A 115 8.03 4.16 -13.43
C ALA A 115 7.82 2.72 -12.94
N VAL A 116 7.47 1.82 -13.86
CA VAL A 116 7.17 0.42 -13.54
C VAL A 116 8.45 -0.36 -13.23
N ALA A 117 8.46 -1.12 -12.13
CA ALA A 117 9.60 -1.94 -11.75
C ALA A 117 9.68 -3.22 -12.59
N ASP A 118 10.87 -3.61 -13.07
CA ASP A 118 11.06 -4.83 -13.87
C ASP A 118 11.86 -5.95 -13.17
N GLY A 119 12.16 -5.75 -11.88
CA GLY A 119 12.97 -6.65 -11.05
C GLY A 119 14.47 -6.36 -11.09
N ALA A 120 14.96 -5.61 -12.08
CA ALA A 120 16.36 -5.15 -12.15
C ALA A 120 16.49 -3.62 -12.12
N GLY A 121 15.41 -2.92 -12.46
CA GLY A 121 15.34 -1.48 -12.54
C GLY A 121 13.92 -0.97 -12.72
N PHE A 122 13.81 0.23 -13.28
CA PHE A 122 12.54 0.87 -13.58
C PHE A 122 12.47 1.26 -15.05
N GLY A 123 11.28 1.13 -15.64
CA GLY A 123 10.97 1.63 -16.97
C GLY A 123 10.91 3.16 -17.04
N ALA A 124 10.59 3.69 -18.22
CA ALA A 124 10.30 5.11 -18.37
C ALA A 124 9.01 5.48 -17.63
N PRO A 125 8.94 6.63 -16.94
CA PRO A 125 7.71 7.06 -16.27
C PRO A 125 6.53 7.19 -17.25
N GLN A 126 5.38 6.64 -16.85
CA GLN A 126 4.12 6.68 -17.59
C GLN A 126 3.05 7.45 -16.80
N LEU A 127 2.13 8.10 -17.51
CA LEU A 127 1.02 8.80 -16.90
C LEU A 127 -0.02 7.80 -16.38
N VAL A 128 -0.30 7.85 -15.09
CA VAL A 128 -1.27 6.95 -14.41
C VAL A 128 -2.44 7.70 -13.78
N ALA A 129 -2.36 9.03 -13.65
CA ALA A 129 -3.48 9.87 -13.26
C ALA A 129 -3.27 11.31 -13.75
N GLU A 130 -4.38 11.95 -14.17
CA GLU A 130 -4.44 13.30 -14.73
C GLU A 130 -4.30 14.39 -13.65
N LEU A 131 -3.17 14.37 -12.95
CA LEU A 131 -2.88 15.24 -11.80
C LEU A 131 -1.88 16.34 -12.16
N SER A 132 -2.04 17.03 -13.30
CA SER A 132 -1.05 18.00 -13.81
C SER A 132 -1.18 19.39 -13.19
N ASP A 133 -0.10 20.20 -13.26
CA ASP A 133 -0.13 21.61 -12.86
C ASP A 133 -1.14 22.41 -13.70
N ALA A 134 -1.18 22.14 -15.00
CA ALA A 134 -2.09 22.77 -15.94
C ALA A 134 -3.57 22.44 -15.63
N ALA A 135 -3.83 21.28 -15.04
CA ALA A 135 -5.16 20.87 -14.55
C ALA A 135 -5.45 21.37 -13.13
N GLY A 136 -4.58 22.19 -12.52
CA GLY A 136 -4.80 22.82 -11.21
C GLY A 136 -4.35 21.98 -10.02
N TRP A 137 -3.68 20.85 -10.22
CA TRP A 137 -3.28 19.97 -9.12
C TRP A 137 -2.07 20.45 -8.33
N SER A 138 -1.52 21.63 -8.62
CA SER A 138 -0.39 22.21 -7.88
C SER A 138 -0.81 22.74 -6.51
N ASP A 139 -2.09 22.65 -6.17
CA ASP A 139 -2.64 22.99 -4.86
C ASP A 139 -2.27 21.93 -3.80
N PRO A 140 -1.60 22.30 -2.69
CA PRO A 140 -1.30 21.39 -1.58
C PRO A 140 -2.49 20.70 -0.96
N THR A 141 -3.66 21.34 -0.94
CA THR A 141 -4.90 20.76 -0.42
C THR A 141 -5.43 19.62 -1.29
N ASN A 142 -4.93 19.51 -2.53
CA ASN A 142 -5.23 18.45 -3.46
C ASN A 142 -4.11 17.41 -3.50
N TYR A 143 -2.86 17.80 -3.83
CA TYR A 143 -1.81 16.80 -4.03
C TYR A 143 -1.41 16.03 -2.76
N LEU A 144 -1.59 16.60 -1.56
CA LEU A 144 -1.30 15.89 -0.29
C LEU A 144 -2.28 14.75 0.01
N THR A 145 -3.36 14.65 -0.77
CA THR A 145 -4.41 13.65 -0.62
C THR A 145 -4.21 12.42 -1.49
N ILE A 146 -3.19 12.39 -2.35
CA ILE A 146 -2.89 11.24 -3.23
C ILE A 146 -2.66 9.98 -2.39
N ARG A 147 -3.46 8.95 -2.67
CA ARG A 147 -3.42 7.59 -2.10
C ARG A 147 -3.43 6.56 -3.22
N THR A 148 -2.91 5.38 -2.92
CA THR A 148 -2.91 4.23 -3.82
C THR A 148 -3.56 3.03 -3.13
N GLY A 149 -4.21 2.18 -3.90
CA GLY A 149 -4.79 0.92 -3.43
C GLY A 149 -5.78 0.35 -4.43
N ASP A 150 -5.79 -0.97 -4.57
CA ASP A 150 -6.71 -1.75 -5.42
C ASP A 150 -8.17 -1.60 -4.96
N ILE A 151 -8.95 -0.85 -5.72
CA ILE A 151 -10.36 -0.63 -5.47
C ILE A 151 -11.22 -1.62 -6.28
N ASP A 152 -10.67 -2.26 -7.32
CA ASP A 152 -11.42 -3.07 -8.29
C ASP A 152 -11.14 -4.58 -8.28
N LEU A 153 -10.25 -4.99 -7.38
CA LEU A 153 -9.79 -6.34 -7.10
C LEU A 153 -9.15 -7.04 -8.31
N ASP A 154 -8.50 -6.29 -9.19
CA ASP A 154 -7.77 -6.86 -10.33
C ASP A 154 -6.29 -7.19 -10.01
N GLY A 155 -5.81 -6.74 -8.84
CA GLY A 155 -4.44 -6.93 -8.35
C GLY A 155 -3.51 -5.74 -8.60
N GLN A 156 -3.97 -4.72 -9.32
CA GLN A 156 -3.30 -3.44 -9.52
C GLN A 156 -3.81 -2.44 -8.48
N ASP A 157 -2.95 -1.52 -8.05
CA ASP A 157 -3.35 -0.41 -7.19
C ASP A 157 -3.88 0.77 -8.03
N GLU A 158 -5.06 1.29 -7.68
CA GLU A 158 -5.56 2.53 -8.26
C GLU A 158 -5.00 3.75 -7.54
N THR A 159 -4.86 4.86 -8.27
CA THR A 159 -4.55 6.16 -7.67
C THR A 159 -5.85 6.89 -7.34
N CYS A 160 -6.01 7.38 -6.11
CA CYS A 160 -7.11 8.26 -5.72
C CYS A 160 -6.60 9.58 -5.13
N ALA A 161 -7.25 10.69 -5.47
CA ALA A 161 -6.91 12.01 -4.96
C ALA A 161 -8.15 12.90 -4.87
N ARG A 162 -8.09 13.84 -3.94
CA ARG A 162 -9.13 14.85 -3.71
C ARG A 162 -8.88 16.07 -4.59
N ALA A 163 -9.91 16.51 -5.28
CA ALA A 163 -9.98 17.82 -5.91
C ALA A 163 -11.05 18.70 -5.27
N ASP A 164 -11.09 19.97 -5.64
CA ASP A 164 -11.97 20.99 -5.06
C ASP A 164 -13.45 20.58 -5.04
N ASP A 165 -13.90 19.87 -6.08
CA ASP A 165 -15.26 19.38 -6.30
C ASP A 165 -15.46 17.89 -5.98
N GLY A 166 -14.42 17.20 -5.49
CA GLY A 166 -14.55 15.90 -4.84
C GLY A 166 -13.41 14.92 -5.08
N MET A 167 -13.56 13.72 -4.51
CA MET A 167 -12.61 12.63 -4.73
C MET A 167 -12.71 12.10 -6.16
N ARG A 168 -11.57 11.74 -6.73
CA ARG A 168 -11.44 11.02 -8.00
C ARG A 168 -10.47 9.87 -7.81
N CYS A 169 -10.68 8.81 -8.57
CA CYS A 169 -9.74 7.70 -8.69
C CYS A 169 -9.40 7.46 -10.16
N TRP A 170 -8.29 6.81 -10.43
CA TRP A 170 -7.84 6.45 -11.78
C TRP A 170 -7.41 4.99 -11.78
N THR A 171 -8.02 4.23 -12.68
CA THR A 171 -7.57 2.89 -13.09
C THR A 171 -6.56 3.04 -14.21
N TRP A 172 -5.61 2.11 -14.29
CA TRP A 172 -4.56 2.12 -15.30
C TRP A 172 -4.33 0.72 -15.85
N ASP A 173 -4.29 0.59 -17.17
CA ASP A 173 -4.15 -0.69 -17.88
C ASP A 173 -2.82 -0.80 -18.65
N GLY A 174 -1.85 0.05 -18.32
CA GLY A 174 -0.59 0.18 -19.05
C GLY A 174 -0.62 1.20 -20.20
N LEU A 175 -1.79 1.73 -20.57
CA LEU A 175 -1.96 2.68 -21.67
C LEU A 175 -2.30 4.08 -21.17
N GLU A 176 -3.56 4.30 -20.81
CA GLU A 176 -4.09 5.62 -20.46
C GLU A 176 -4.98 5.52 -19.22
N PRO A 177 -4.90 6.49 -18.30
CA PRO A 177 -5.66 6.43 -17.07
C PRO A 177 -7.15 6.67 -17.29
N THR A 178 -8.01 5.85 -16.68
CA THR A 178 -9.47 6.03 -16.73
C THR A 178 -9.98 6.53 -15.38
N GLN A 179 -10.54 7.75 -15.38
CA GLN A 179 -11.08 8.38 -14.18
C GLN A 179 -12.39 7.73 -13.72
N LEU A 180 -12.49 7.47 -12.41
CA LEU A 180 -13.68 7.10 -11.68
C LEU A 180 -14.07 8.21 -10.72
N GLU A 181 -15.38 8.48 -10.62
CA GLU A 181 -15.91 9.46 -9.67
C GLU A 181 -15.93 8.87 -8.26
N GLY A 182 -15.35 9.63 -7.31
CA GLY A 182 -15.36 9.31 -5.90
C GLY A 182 -16.47 10.06 -5.15
N PRO A 183 -16.46 9.99 -3.80
CA PRO A 183 -17.38 10.74 -2.99
C PRO A 183 -17.13 12.25 -3.07
N ALA A 184 -18.22 13.00 -2.85
CA ALA A 184 -18.23 14.45 -3.09
C ALA A 184 -17.14 15.23 -2.35
N TRP A 185 -16.77 14.85 -1.12
CA TRP A 185 -15.72 15.42 -0.24
C TRP A 185 -15.12 16.78 -0.68
N THR A 186 -15.98 17.80 -0.82
CA THR A 186 -15.66 19.05 -1.54
C THR A 186 -15.04 20.11 -0.63
N ASP A 187 -14.53 21.18 -1.24
CA ASP A 187 -14.15 22.42 -0.58
C ASP A 187 -15.31 23.02 0.20
N ALA A 188 -16.49 23.06 -0.44
CA ALA A 188 -17.72 23.55 0.19
C ALA A 188 -18.16 22.70 1.40
N GLN A 189 -17.71 21.44 1.49
CA GLN A 189 -17.92 20.55 2.62
C GLN A 189 -16.80 20.62 3.68
N GLY A 190 -15.79 21.49 3.48
CA GLY A 190 -14.69 21.72 4.41
C GLY A 190 -13.54 20.71 4.31
N TRP A 191 -13.49 19.88 3.26
CA TRP A 191 -12.46 18.86 3.12
C TRP A 191 -11.01 19.33 2.95
N PRO A 192 -10.71 20.58 2.55
CA PRO A 192 -9.35 21.13 2.60
C PRO A 192 -8.77 21.27 4.01
N ALA A 193 -9.60 21.14 5.06
CA ALA A 193 -9.11 21.20 6.43
C ALA A 193 -8.07 20.09 6.67
N PRO A 194 -6.89 20.39 7.25
CA PRO A 194 -5.85 19.40 7.52
C PRO A 194 -6.35 18.16 8.29
N SER A 195 -7.29 18.36 9.21
CA SER A 195 -7.89 17.28 10.01
C SER A 195 -8.77 16.32 9.22
N PHE A 196 -9.20 16.68 8.01
CA PHE A 196 -9.93 15.82 7.09
C PHE A 196 -9.02 15.32 5.98
N MET A 197 -8.36 16.20 5.22
CA MET A 197 -7.57 15.78 4.04
C MET A 197 -6.41 14.83 4.36
N HIS A 198 -5.71 15.02 5.50
CA HIS A 198 -4.60 14.14 5.87
C HIS A 198 -5.06 12.77 6.37
N SER A 199 -6.33 12.67 6.76
CA SER A 199 -6.94 11.44 7.26
C SER A 199 -7.46 10.53 6.14
N ILE A 200 -7.48 10.98 4.88
CA ILE A 200 -7.94 10.18 3.75
C ILE A 200 -7.05 8.95 3.59
N ARG A 201 -7.66 7.77 3.47
CA ARG A 201 -7.02 6.47 3.28
C ARG A 201 -7.83 5.61 2.30
N LEU A 202 -7.13 4.69 1.64
CA LEU A 202 -7.70 3.56 0.93
C LEU A 202 -7.47 2.32 1.80
N VAL A 203 -8.55 1.70 2.29
CA VAL A 203 -8.49 0.55 3.21
C VAL A 203 -9.64 -0.39 2.95
N ASP A 204 -9.42 -1.70 3.02
CA ASP A 204 -10.53 -2.67 3.00
C ASP A 204 -11.27 -2.64 4.34
N ALA A 205 -12.30 -1.80 4.43
CA ALA A 205 -13.08 -1.62 5.64
C ALA A 205 -14.33 -2.51 5.69
N THR A 206 -14.69 -3.13 4.56
CA THR A 206 -15.79 -4.08 4.46
C THR A 206 -15.37 -5.55 4.57
N GLY A 207 -14.08 -5.84 4.40
CA GLY A 207 -13.51 -7.18 4.38
C GLY A 207 -13.77 -7.92 3.06
N ASP A 208 -14.00 -7.20 1.97
CA ASP A 208 -14.31 -7.78 0.65
C ASP A 208 -13.09 -7.86 -0.29
N GLY A 209 -11.93 -7.42 0.20
CA GLY A 209 -10.66 -7.37 -0.52
C GLY A 209 -10.42 -6.07 -1.28
N ARG A 210 -11.45 -5.24 -1.50
CA ARG A 210 -11.32 -3.96 -2.22
C ARG A 210 -10.96 -2.86 -1.23
N ALA A 211 -10.12 -1.93 -1.65
CA ALA A 211 -9.86 -0.74 -0.88
C ALA A 211 -11.05 0.23 -0.96
N ASP A 212 -11.56 0.60 0.21
CA ASP A 212 -12.63 1.59 0.39
C ASP A 212 -12.05 2.97 0.65
N LEU A 213 -12.78 4.01 0.23
CA LEU A 213 -12.42 5.39 0.55
C LEU A 213 -12.88 5.72 1.95
N CYS A 214 -11.90 5.85 2.85
CA CYS A 214 -12.14 6.22 4.23
C CYS A 214 -11.47 7.55 4.59
N GLY A 215 -12.12 8.31 5.45
CA GLY A 215 -11.59 9.57 5.93
C GLY A 215 -12.31 9.99 7.20
N ARG A 216 -11.63 10.76 8.03
CA ARG A 216 -12.18 11.33 9.24
C ARG A 216 -12.95 12.60 8.91
N GLY A 217 -14.23 12.62 9.25
CA GLY A 217 -15.05 13.84 9.27
C GLY A 217 -15.32 14.30 10.70
N SER A 218 -16.08 15.39 10.84
CA SER A 218 -16.45 15.93 12.16
C SER A 218 -17.24 14.95 13.04
N GLN A 219 -18.00 14.05 12.40
CA GLN A 219 -18.85 13.05 13.05
C GLN A 219 -18.18 11.66 13.17
N GLY A 220 -16.88 11.57 12.90
CA GLY A 220 -16.11 10.33 13.05
C GLY A 220 -15.50 9.81 11.75
N TRP A 221 -14.96 8.60 11.82
CA TRP A 221 -14.36 7.91 10.69
C TRP A 221 -15.43 7.39 9.73
N ARG A 222 -15.47 7.94 8.51
CA ARG A 222 -16.44 7.53 7.48
C ARG A 222 -15.76 6.75 6.38
N CYS A 223 -16.35 5.64 5.98
CA CYS A 223 -15.91 4.80 4.88
C CYS A 223 -17.03 4.68 3.86
N ILE A 224 -16.65 4.74 2.58
CA ILE A 224 -17.55 4.63 1.44
C ILE A 224 -17.06 3.43 0.63
N PRO A 225 -17.79 2.30 0.69
CA PRO A 225 -17.36 1.07 0.05
C PRO A 225 -17.10 1.19 -1.44
N SER A 226 -16.02 0.58 -1.91
CA SER A 226 -15.79 0.38 -3.33
C SER A 226 -16.75 -0.67 -3.89
N GLN A 227 -17.19 -0.45 -5.13
CA GLN A 227 -17.95 -1.40 -5.96
C GLN A 227 -17.12 -1.84 -7.18
N GLY A 228 -15.81 -1.60 -7.12
CA GLY A 228 -14.84 -1.76 -8.20
C GLY A 228 -14.84 -0.64 -9.23
N HIS A 229 -16.00 -0.13 -9.62
CA HIS A 229 -16.10 0.89 -10.68
C HIS A 229 -16.83 2.15 -10.19
N ALA A 230 -17.18 2.19 -8.91
CA ALA A 230 -17.91 3.27 -8.26
C ALA A 230 -17.75 3.14 -6.75
N PHE A 231 -18.07 4.20 -6.03
CA PHE A 231 -18.13 4.20 -4.57
C PHE A 231 -19.58 4.40 -4.13
N SER A 232 -20.10 3.51 -3.29
CA SER A 232 -21.50 3.59 -2.87
C SER A 232 -21.73 3.00 -1.49
N GLY A 233 -22.77 3.49 -0.82
CA GLY A 233 -22.95 3.27 0.62
C GLY A 233 -22.08 4.21 1.44
N GLN A 234 -22.37 4.30 2.74
CA GLN A 234 -21.48 4.94 3.70
C GLN A 234 -21.77 4.32 5.05
N PHE A 235 -20.72 4.00 5.78
CA PHE A 235 -20.82 3.75 7.22
C PHE A 235 -19.86 4.67 7.95
N THR A 236 -20.22 4.98 9.20
CA THR A 236 -19.45 5.85 10.07
C THR A 236 -19.19 5.12 11.37
N LEU A 237 -17.93 5.01 11.76
CA LEU A 237 -17.55 4.55 13.09
C LEU A 237 -17.68 5.73 14.06
N GLY A 238 -18.30 5.52 15.21
CA GLY A 238 -18.51 6.55 16.24
C GLY A 238 -17.25 7.00 16.98
N ALA A 239 -16.07 6.71 16.44
CA ALA A 239 -14.77 7.11 16.98
C ALA A 239 -14.13 8.15 16.06
N LEU A 240 -13.08 8.82 16.56
CA LEU A 240 -12.34 9.87 15.86
C LEU A 240 -13.22 11.09 15.51
N THR A 241 -14.19 11.43 16.36
CA THR A 241 -15.06 12.61 16.15
C THR A 241 -14.35 13.90 16.56
N ASP A 242 -14.88 15.07 16.16
CA ASP A 242 -14.40 16.37 16.69
C ASP A 242 -14.69 16.48 18.20
N ALA A 243 -15.81 15.92 18.66
CA ALA A 243 -16.18 15.92 20.08
C ALA A 243 -15.18 15.15 20.95
N ASP A 244 -14.51 14.14 20.38
CA ASP A 244 -13.45 13.37 21.04
C ASP A 244 -12.06 14.03 20.91
N GLY A 245 -11.97 15.22 20.30
CA GLY A 245 -10.71 15.95 20.08
C GLY A 245 -9.84 15.39 18.95
N ALA A 246 -10.40 14.58 18.04
CA ALA A 246 -9.63 13.98 16.95
C ALA A 246 -9.26 14.97 15.83
N ASP A 247 -9.67 16.23 15.94
CA ASP A 247 -9.26 17.35 15.07
C ASP A 247 -7.90 17.94 15.48
N ALA A 248 -7.35 17.51 16.62
CA ALA A 248 -6.01 17.86 17.03
C ALA A 248 -4.95 17.24 16.08
N PRO A 249 -3.91 18.00 15.68
CA PRO A 249 -2.80 17.48 14.86
C PRO A 249 -2.10 16.25 15.43
N SER A 250 -2.07 16.12 16.76
CA SER A 250 -1.52 14.95 17.46
C SER A 250 -2.36 13.67 17.27
N VAL A 251 -3.60 13.80 16.81
CA VAL A 251 -4.52 12.68 16.57
C VAL A 251 -4.66 12.42 15.07
N TYR A 252 -5.17 13.37 14.28
CA TYR A 252 -5.39 13.09 12.85
C TYR A 252 -4.10 12.80 12.09
N GLY A 253 -2.97 13.38 12.53
CA GLY A 253 -1.65 13.17 11.92
C GLY A 253 -1.07 11.78 12.19
N THR A 254 -1.65 11.03 13.13
CA THR A 254 -1.20 9.68 13.52
C THR A 254 -2.13 8.58 13.02
N ILE A 255 -3.22 8.93 12.31
CA ILE A 255 -4.11 7.94 11.68
C ILE A 255 -3.33 7.26 10.55
N LEU A 256 -2.95 6.02 10.77
CA LEU A 256 -2.32 5.14 9.80
C LEU A 256 -3.27 3.97 9.53
N SER A 257 -3.15 3.37 8.35
CA SER A 257 -3.89 2.17 7.99
C SER A 257 -2.94 1.00 7.78
N GLY A 258 -3.37 -0.17 8.24
CA GLY A 258 -2.87 -1.45 7.75
C GLY A 258 -3.12 -1.54 6.25
N GLY A 259 -2.16 -2.04 5.47
CA GLY A 259 -2.41 -2.44 4.08
C GLY A 259 -3.24 -3.71 4.05
N ARG A 260 -3.44 -4.27 2.86
CA ARG A 260 -4.20 -5.53 2.72
C ARG A 260 -3.64 -6.56 3.70
N SER A 261 -4.56 -7.19 4.41
CA SER A 261 -4.28 -8.30 5.32
C SER A 261 -3.43 -9.33 4.60
N CYS A 262 -2.41 -9.87 5.29
CA CYS A 262 -1.75 -11.09 4.82
C CYS A 262 -2.85 -12.10 4.53
N GLY A 263 -2.85 -12.66 3.32
CA GLY A 263 -3.71 -13.80 3.00
C GLY A 263 -3.65 -14.81 4.14
N THR A 264 -4.81 -15.33 4.53
CA THR A 264 -4.99 -16.21 5.68
C THR A 264 -4.18 -17.51 5.54
N ALA A 265 -2.90 -17.49 5.89
CA ALA A 265 -2.13 -18.67 6.24
C ALA A 265 -1.93 -18.79 7.76
N PHE A 266 -2.17 -17.72 8.52
CA PHE A 266 -2.17 -17.73 9.98
C PHE A 266 -3.35 -16.95 10.53
N ALA A 267 -4.44 -17.65 10.78
CA ALA A 267 -5.33 -17.26 11.87
C ALA A 267 -4.75 -17.90 13.16
N PRO A 268 -3.99 -17.18 14.01
CA PRO A 268 -4.09 -17.52 15.41
C PRO A 268 -5.51 -17.13 15.77
N ALA A 269 -6.31 -18.10 16.21
CA ALA A 269 -7.55 -17.78 16.88
C ALA A 269 -7.16 -16.87 18.06
N CYS A 270 -7.40 -15.56 17.94
CA CYS A 270 -7.46 -14.67 19.09
C CYS A 270 -8.73 -15.05 19.86
N THR A 271 -8.69 -16.19 20.56
CA THR A 271 -9.58 -16.40 21.69
C THR A 271 -9.13 -15.41 22.73
N PHE A 272 -9.91 -14.35 22.91
CA PHE A 272 -9.91 -13.59 24.14
C PHE A 272 -10.04 -14.60 25.28
N LEU A 273 -8.95 -14.83 26.02
CA LEU A 273 -9.08 -15.35 27.36
C LEU A 273 -9.72 -14.21 28.14
N GLU A 274 -11.03 -14.30 28.33
CA GLU A 274 -11.71 -13.47 29.33
C GLU A 274 -11.10 -13.82 30.68
N GLU A 275 -10.18 -12.98 31.16
CA GLU A 275 -9.77 -12.94 32.56
C GLU A 275 -10.79 -12.08 33.32
N ASP A 276 -11.97 -12.63 33.60
CA ASP A 276 -12.89 -12.10 34.61
C ASP A 276 -13.02 -13.13 35.76
N ASP A 277 -12.11 -12.98 36.73
CA ASP A 277 -12.28 -12.99 38.20
C ASP A 277 -13.08 -14.14 38.91
N PRO A 278 -13.07 -14.30 40.25
CA PRO A 278 -12.78 -15.58 40.89
C PRO A 278 -13.99 -16.16 41.64
N GLY A 279 -13.93 -17.47 41.90
CA GLY A 279 -14.72 -18.10 42.96
C GLY A 279 -16.11 -18.60 42.55
N GLU A 280 -16.23 -19.93 42.49
CA GLU A 280 -17.13 -20.73 43.35
C GLU A 280 -17.39 -22.10 42.68
N THR A 281 -16.78 -23.11 43.30
CA THR A 281 -17.31 -24.43 43.66
C THR A 281 -18.15 -25.25 42.66
N SER A 282 -17.66 -26.47 42.37
CA SER A 282 -18.30 -27.75 42.77
C SER A 282 -18.21 -28.84 41.69
N THR A 283 -17.43 -29.90 41.98
CA THR A 283 -17.78 -31.34 42.01
C THR A 283 -16.50 -32.17 41.85
N GLY A 284 -15.91 -32.69 42.93
CA GLY A 284 -15.91 -34.13 43.28
C GLY A 284 -14.98 -34.95 42.35
N THR A 285 -13.93 -35.67 42.79
CA THR A 285 -13.82 -36.54 43.97
C THR A 285 -12.38 -37.09 44.09
N ALA A 286 -11.93 -37.24 45.34
CA ALA A 286 -11.03 -38.27 45.92
C ALA A 286 -9.52 -38.38 45.58
N GLY A 287 -8.71 -38.40 46.67
CA GLY A 287 -7.36 -38.99 46.76
C GLY A 287 -6.32 -38.01 47.35
N ASP A 288 -6.25 -37.72 48.64
CA ASP A 288 -5.73 -38.49 49.79
C ASP A 288 -4.33 -38.02 50.25
N GLU A 289 -4.22 -37.69 51.56
CA GLU A 289 -3.04 -37.54 52.45
C GLU A 289 -1.82 -36.69 52.03
N THR A 290 -1.08 -35.91 52.84
CA THR A 290 -0.97 -35.68 54.29
C THR A 290 -0.11 -34.41 54.58
N THR A 291 -0.47 -33.68 55.64
CA THR A 291 0.33 -32.93 56.64
C THR A 291 1.52 -31.99 56.27
N GLY A 292 1.41 -30.73 56.71
CA GLY A 292 2.33 -30.18 57.74
C GLY A 292 3.26 -29.00 57.39
N GLY A 293 3.01 -27.84 58.02
CA GLY A 293 4.03 -27.12 58.81
C GLY A 293 4.96 -26.08 58.16
N GLU A 294 4.61 -24.81 58.37
CA GLU A 294 5.45 -23.67 58.83
C GLU A 294 6.83 -23.30 58.21
N THR A 295 6.86 -22.03 57.76
CA THR A 295 7.89 -20.97 57.98
C THR A 295 9.36 -21.18 57.60
N GLY A 296 9.94 -20.20 56.89
CA GLY A 296 11.40 -19.98 56.91
C GLY A 296 11.95 -19.11 55.78
N THR A 297 12.43 -17.92 56.15
CA THR A 297 13.16 -16.90 55.39
C THR A 297 14.61 -17.28 55.02
N GLY A 298 15.17 -16.68 53.94
CA GLY A 298 16.62 -16.43 53.76
C GLY A 298 17.20 -16.95 52.43
N THR A 299 17.54 -16.08 51.46
CA THR A 299 18.86 -15.44 51.17
C THR A 299 19.73 -16.18 50.14
N ASP A 300 20.14 -15.39 49.14
CA ASP A 300 21.39 -15.35 48.35
C ASP A 300 21.87 -16.47 47.41
N GLU A 301 22.07 -16.01 46.16
CA GLU A 301 23.22 -16.15 45.23
C GLU A 301 23.71 -17.52 44.68
N THR A 302 23.97 -17.45 43.36
CA THR A 302 24.97 -18.13 42.51
C THR A 302 24.56 -19.29 41.59
N ALA A 303 24.67 -18.99 40.28
CA ALA A 303 25.28 -19.74 39.17
C ALA A 303 24.78 -21.16 38.75
N ASP A 304 24.26 -21.22 37.50
CA ASP A 304 24.44 -22.17 36.37
C ASP A 304 25.37 -23.41 36.59
N PRO A 305 25.20 -24.61 35.94
CA PRO A 305 24.68 -24.78 34.58
C PRO A 305 23.87 -26.06 34.22
N SER A 306 23.34 -26.02 32.99
CA SER A 306 23.02 -27.13 32.08
C SER A 306 21.88 -28.10 32.45
N GLU A 307 20.82 -28.09 31.65
CA GLU A 307 20.33 -29.33 31.06
C GLU A 307 19.72 -29.10 29.67
N SER A 308 20.23 -29.89 28.74
CA SER A 308 19.89 -30.01 27.34
C SER A 308 18.51 -30.65 27.16
N GLY A 309 17.63 -29.99 26.42
CA GLY A 309 16.42 -30.56 25.86
C GLY A 309 16.32 -30.15 24.38
N ASP A 310 16.83 -31.02 23.53
CA ASP A 310 16.73 -31.00 22.08
C ASP A 310 15.28 -31.33 21.69
N ASP A 311 14.56 -30.39 21.10
CA ASP A 311 13.37 -30.65 20.29
C ASP A 311 13.35 -29.68 19.12
N THR A 312 13.95 -30.15 18.02
CA THR A 312 13.89 -29.56 16.69
C THR A 312 12.45 -29.41 16.21
N TYR A 313 11.98 -28.16 16.07
CA TYR A 313 10.98 -27.80 15.07
C TYR A 313 11.62 -26.86 14.06
N ALA A 314 11.79 -27.35 12.84
CA ALA A 314 12.21 -26.56 11.71
C ALA A 314 11.12 -25.53 11.39
N ALA A 315 11.31 -24.30 11.86
CA ALA A 315 10.56 -23.14 11.38
C ALA A 315 11.11 -22.79 9.99
N GLY A 316 10.29 -23.00 8.95
CA GLY A 316 10.57 -22.48 7.62
C GLY A 316 10.57 -20.96 7.65
N ASP A 317 11.59 -20.38 7.02
CA ASP A 317 11.75 -18.94 6.74
C ASP A 317 10.46 -18.36 6.16
N HIS A 318 9.85 -17.33 6.78
CA HIS A 318 9.13 -16.25 6.10
C HIS A 318 8.96 -15.06 7.08
N ASP A 319 9.65 -13.97 6.78
CA ASP A 319 9.76 -12.71 7.56
C ASP A 319 8.64 -11.74 7.15
N PRO A 320 7.72 -11.31 8.05
CA PRO A 320 6.75 -10.27 7.75
C PRO A 320 7.39 -8.89 7.95
N SER A 321 7.86 -8.29 6.86
CA SER A 321 8.54 -7.00 6.84
C SER A 321 7.60 -5.82 7.13
N GLY A 322 8.12 -4.86 7.90
CA GLY A 322 7.47 -3.60 8.26
C GLY A 322 7.21 -2.67 7.06
N GLY A 323 6.12 -1.92 7.20
CA GLY A 323 5.37 -1.35 6.10
C GLY A 323 4.05 -2.08 6.08
N CYS A 324 2.97 -1.41 6.49
CA CYS A 324 1.64 -2.00 6.47
C CYS A 324 1.20 -2.20 5.01
N ALA A 325 1.77 -3.17 4.31
CA ALA A 325 1.38 -3.67 3.01
C ALA A 325 1.94 -5.10 2.92
N CYS A 326 1.05 -6.08 2.97
CA CYS A 326 1.39 -7.49 2.78
C CYS A 326 0.47 -8.06 1.70
N ARG A 327 1.04 -9.00 0.93
CA ARG A 327 0.47 -9.54 -0.30
C ARG A 327 -0.72 -10.47 -0.05
N ALA A 328 -1.69 -10.46 -0.97
CA ALA A 328 -2.54 -11.60 -1.24
C ALA A 328 -1.79 -12.56 -2.19
N ASP A 329 -1.60 -13.82 -1.80
CA ASP A 329 -1.04 -14.84 -2.70
C ASP A 329 -1.72 -14.76 -4.07
N PRO A 330 -0.96 -14.80 -5.19
CA PRO A 330 -1.58 -15.00 -6.48
C PRO A 330 -2.31 -16.34 -6.39
N LEU A 331 -3.65 -16.29 -6.44
CA LEU A 331 -4.46 -17.50 -6.60
C LEU A 331 -3.83 -18.29 -7.73
N ASP A 332 -3.33 -19.48 -7.39
CA ASP A 332 -2.71 -20.46 -8.28
C ASP A 332 -3.76 -20.83 -9.35
N ARG A 333 -3.91 -19.97 -10.38
CA ARG A 333 -4.79 -20.19 -11.53
C ARG A 333 -4.13 -21.26 -12.37
N ARG A 334 -4.18 -22.50 -11.87
CA ARG A 334 -4.04 -23.70 -12.67
C ARG A 334 -5.17 -23.68 -13.69
N TRP A 335 -4.89 -23.08 -14.84
CA TRP A 335 -5.62 -23.30 -16.07
C TRP A 335 -5.69 -24.82 -16.28
N SER A 336 -6.84 -25.38 -15.94
CA SER A 336 -7.22 -26.72 -16.37
C SER A 336 -7.52 -26.60 -17.85
N GLY A 337 -6.49 -26.82 -18.66
CA GLY A 337 -6.59 -26.87 -20.11
C GLY A 337 -7.55 -27.98 -20.52
N MET A 338 -8.80 -27.61 -20.81
CA MET A 338 -9.70 -28.42 -21.63
C MET A 338 -10.52 -27.51 -22.56
N GLY A 339 -10.02 -27.41 -23.78
CA GLY A 339 -10.84 -27.53 -24.99
C GLY A 339 -11.84 -26.42 -25.30
N THR A 340 -11.49 -25.56 -26.25
CA THR A 340 -12.46 -25.13 -27.27
C THR A 340 -11.75 -24.76 -28.57
N LEU A 341 -11.63 -25.76 -29.45
CA LEU A 341 -11.41 -25.59 -30.87
C LEU A 341 -12.74 -25.15 -31.50
N LEU A 342 -12.85 -23.91 -31.95
CA LEU A 342 -13.96 -23.49 -32.82
C LEU A 342 -13.47 -22.58 -33.95
N LEU A 343 -13.49 -23.18 -35.13
CA LEU A 343 -13.22 -22.73 -36.48
C LEU A 343 -13.71 -21.30 -36.80
N VAL A 344 -12.83 -20.46 -37.37
CA VAL A 344 -13.23 -19.32 -38.20
C VAL A 344 -12.61 -19.48 -39.59
N ALA A 345 -13.40 -20.03 -40.50
CA ALA A 345 -13.20 -19.90 -41.94
C ALA A 345 -14.55 -19.54 -42.55
N LEU A 346 -14.73 -18.27 -42.97
CA LEU A 346 -15.63 -17.82 -44.04
C LEU A 346 -15.62 -16.28 -44.10
N GLY A 347 -15.20 -15.72 -45.24
CA GLY A 347 -15.36 -14.28 -45.46
C GLY A 347 -14.62 -13.64 -46.63
N TRP A 348 -13.73 -14.34 -47.33
CA TRP A 348 -13.08 -13.80 -48.53
C TRP A 348 -14.01 -13.91 -49.75
N ARG A 349 -15.05 -13.06 -49.84
CA ARG A 349 -15.86 -12.91 -51.07
C ARG A 349 -16.76 -11.67 -51.12
N ARG A 350 -16.20 -10.46 -50.97
CA ARG A 350 -16.83 -9.22 -51.49
C ARG A 350 -15.79 -8.23 -52.04
N ARG A 351 -15.01 -8.68 -53.01
CA ARG A 351 -14.29 -7.82 -53.97
C ARG A 351 -14.48 -8.38 -55.37
N ARG A 352 -15.68 -8.19 -55.94
CA ARG A 352 -16.01 -8.34 -57.36
C ARG A 352 -17.50 -8.05 -57.54
N GLN A 353 -17.87 -6.77 -57.51
CA GLN A 353 -19.07 -6.20 -58.16
C GLN A 353 -19.14 -4.72 -57.80
N ARG A 354 -18.35 -3.91 -58.50
CA ARG A 354 -18.57 -2.47 -58.73
C ARG A 354 -17.49 -2.04 -59.73
N GLY A 355 -17.83 -2.12 -61.00
CA GLY A 355 -16.92 -1.83 -62.09
C GLY A 355 -17.54 -2.17 -63.44
N SER A 356 -18.63 -1.49 -63.81
CA SER A 356 -18.95 -1.14 -65.20
C SER A 356 -20.23 -0.29 -65.25
N VAL A 357 -20.21 0.75 -66.11
CA VAL A 357 -21.33 1.55 -66.64
C VAL A 357 -21.75 2.74 -65.73
N ARG A 358 -21.76 4.01 -66.14
CA ARG A 358 -21.56 4.71 -67.43
C ARG A 358 -21.17 6.16 -67.15
N GLU A 359 -20.31 6.70 -67.99
CA GLU A 359 -19.99 8.12 -68.14
C GLU A 359 -20.85 8.68 -69.28
N SER A 360 -21.57 9.78 -69.04
CA SER A 360 -22.16 10.63 -70.08
C SER A 360 -22.36 12.03 -69.52
N ASP A 361 -21.52 12.95 -70.01
CA ASP A 361 -21.75 14.35 -70.31
C ASP A 361 -22.40 15.27 -69.26
N VAL A 362 -21.69 16.33 -68.86
CA VAL A 362 -21.91 17.71 -69.36
C VAL A 362 -20.80 18.61 -68.78
N ASN A 363 -19.96 19.16 -69.65
CA ASN A 363 -19.27 20.44 -69.42
C ASN A 363 -19.39 21.27 -70.70
N GLY A 364 -20.03 22.42 -70.58
CA GLY A 364 -20.06 23.46 -71.60
C GLY A 364 -19.80 24.80 -70.93
N ALA A 365 -18.60 25.35 -71.15
CA ALA A 365 -18.22 26.76 -71.29
C ALA A 365 -16.71 26.88 -71.11
#